data_AF-A0A2E0L4M2-F1
#
_entry.id   AF-A0A2E0L4M2-F1
#
_cell.length_a   1.000
_cell.length_b   1.000
_cell.length_c   1.000
_cell.angle_alpha   90.00
_cell.angle_beta   90.00
_cell.angle_gamma   90.00
#
_symmetry.space_group_name_H-M   'P 1'
#
loop_
_entity.id
_entity.type
_entity.pdbx_description
1 polymer ?
#
loop_
_entity_poly.entity_id
_entity_poly.type
_entity_poly.pdbx_seq_one_letter_code
_entity_poly.pdbx_strand_id
1 'polypeptide(L)'
;MRRWIGNAALALTWVIVFYILLIATELVLVPWDTAITRPETGTWQRTLNDFFEVAPGSYSVAVVLIAGTVLLAYRALRNDPEAGLRLAVLNLVFLLVLVVTFFTAALINNNILFPYPPVLYDPTYRGFHRSILPGTAIMLVCAGWLIIQRRVAHPTHTPNRLRQKG
;
A
#
# COMPACT_ATOMS: atom_id res chain seq x y z
N MET A 1 24.86 13.13 13.68
CA MET A 1 24.04 12.09 14.35
C MET A 1 22.61 12.03 13.81
N ARG A 2 21.86 13.13 13.80
CA ARG A 2 20.47 13.22 13.30
C ARG A 2 20.21 12.60 11.91
N ARG A 3 21.10 12.85 10.94
CA ARG A 3 21.03 12.24 9.58
C ARG A 3 21.00 10.72 9.62
N TRP A 4 21.89 10.10 10.39
CA TRP A 4 21.99 8.65 10.48
C TRP A 4 20.74 8.04 11.13
N ILE A 5 20.23 8.70 12.18
CA ILE A 5 18.96 8.31 12.82
C ILE A 5 17.81 8.39 11.81
N GLY A 6 17.71 9.48 11.04
CA GLY A 6 16.68 9.65 10.02
C GLY A 6 16.74 8.58 8.92
N ASN A 7 17.94 8.23 8.45
CA ASN A 7 18.13 7.20 7.43
C ASN A 7 17.83 5.79 7.97
N ALA A 8 18.23 5.49 9.20
CA ALA A 8 17.92 4.22 9.86
C ALA A 8 16.40 4.08 10.09
N ALA A 9 15.74 5.16 10.53
CA ALA A 9 14.28 5.20 10.66
C ALA A 9 13.59 4.98 9.32
N LEU A 10 14.07 5.63 8.25
CA LEU A 10 13.53 5.42 6.91
C LEU A 10 13.65 3.96 6.46
N ALA A 11 14.82 3.35 6.61
CA ALA A 11 15.04 1.95 6.26
C ALA A 11 14.11 1.00 7.05
N LEU A 12 13.97 1.24 8.36
CA LEU A 12 13.05 0.48 9.20
C LEU A 12 11.60 0.63 8.73
N THR A 13 11.17 1.85 8.38
CA THR A 13 9.81 2.05 7.86
C THR A 13 9.56 1.34 6.53
N TRP A 14 10.57 1.18 5.67
CA TRP A 14 10.43 0.37 4.45
C TRP A 14 10.19 -1.11 4.74
N VAL A 15 10.89 -1.67 5.74
CA VAL A 15 10.66 -3.06 6.17
C VAL A 15 9.24 -3.22 6.69
N ILE A 16 8.76 -2.29 7.52
CA ILE A 16 7.38 -2.33 8.04
C ILE A 16 6.37 -2.19 6.91
N VAL A 17 6.54 -1.21 6.01
CA VAL A 17 5.67 -1.03 4.83
C VAL A 17 5.65 -2.28 3.97
N PHE A 18 6.81 -2.91 3.74
CA PHE A 18 6.89 -4.14 2.99
C PHE A 18 6.01 -5.23 3.60
N TYR A 19 6.17 -5.53 4.89
CA TYR A 19 5.35 -6.56 5.56
C TYR A 19 3.85 -6.23 5.58
N ILE A 20 3.49 -4.98 5.82
CA ILE A 20 2.08 -4.56 5.80
C ILE A 20 1.49 -4.69 4.39
N LEU A 21 2.25 -4.36 3.34
CA LEU A 21 1.81 -4.56 1.97
C LEU A 21 1.68 -6.04 1.61
N LEU A 22 2.52 -6.94 2.14
CA LEU A 22 2.34 -8.39 1.98
C LEU A 22 1.03 -8.86 2.59
N ILE A 23 0.77 -8.52 3.85
CA ILE A 23 -0.48 -8.86 4.53
C ILE A 23 -1.68 -8.30 3.76
N ALA A 24 -1.61 -7.04 3.32
CA ALA A 24 -2.68 -6.44 2.53
C ALA A 24 -2.88 -7.13 1.16
N THR A 25 -1.80 -7.55 0.52
CA THR A 25 -1.84 -8.29 -0.75
C THR A 25 -2.53 -9.64 -0.57
N GLU A 26 -2.19 -10.38 0.48
CA GLU A 26 -2.86 -11.64 0.82
C GLU A 26 -4.34 -11.41 1.14
N LEU A 27 -4.68 -10.46 2.00
CA LEU A 27 -6.08 -10.20 2.38
C LEU A 27 -6.96 -9.74 1.21
N VAL A 28 -6.39 -9.08 0.20
CA VAL A 28 -7.14 -8.54 -0.95
C VAL A 28 -7.12 -9.48 -2.15
N LEU A 29 -5.96 -10.04 -2.49
CA LEU A 29 -5.75 -10.85 -3.70
C LEU A 29 -5.80 -12.35 -3.41
N VAL A 30 -5.79 -12.75 -2.14
CA VAL A 30 -5.92 -14.13 -1.68
C VAL A 30 -7.08 -14.25 -0.66
N PRO A 31 -8.29 -13.72 -0.95
CA PRO A 31 -9.32 -13.58 0.09
C PRO A 31 -9.95 -14.91 0.51
N TRP A 32 -9.67 -16.04 -0.14
CA TRP A 32 -10.37 -17.31 0.16
C TRP A 32 -10.00 -17.92 1.51
N ASP A 33 -8.90 -17.51 2.16
CA ASP A 33 -8.69 -17.87 3.57
C ASP A 33 -9.76 -17.26 4.48
N THR A 34 -10.44 -16.22 3.99
CA THR A 34 -11.57 -15.56 4.66
C THR A 34 -12.90 -15.75 3.93
N ALA A 35 -12.91 -16.34 2.73
CA ALA A 35 -14.11 -16.57 1.95
C ALA A 35 -14.66 -17.98 2.19
N ILE A 36 -15.98 -18.10 2.17
CA ILE A 36 -16.68 -19.36 2.40
C ILE A 36 -16.40 -20.39 1.29
N THR A 37 -16.10 -19.93 0.07
CA THR A 37 -15.87 -20.78 -1.10
C THR A 37 -14.63 -20.35 -1.89
N ARG A 38 -13.84 -21.34 -2.34
CA ARG A 38 -12.69 -21.16 -3.23
C ARG A 38 -13.14 -21.36 -4.69
N PRO A 39 -12.69 -20.54 -5.65
CA PRO A 39 -12.99 -20.77 -7.06
C PRO A 39 -12.50 -22.14 -7.54
N GLU A 40 -13.13 -22.70 -8.57
CA GLU A 40 -12.68 -23.95 -9.18
C GLU A 40 -11.32 -23.79 -9.86
N THR A 41 -10.53 -24.87 -9.86
CA THR A 41 -9.25 -24.94 -10.57
C THR A 41 -9.45 -24.78 -12.08
N GLY A 42 -8.55 -24.06 -12.75
CA GLY A 42 -8.64 -23.78 -14.18
C GLY A 42 -9.37 -22.47 -14.54
N THR A 43 -9.95 -21.78 -13.55
CA THR A 43 -10.46 -20.42 -13.75
C THR A 43 -9.34 -19.38 -13.72
N TRP A 44 -9.50 -18.28 -14.46
CA TRP A 44 -8.49 -17.21 -14.47
C TRP A 44 -8.36 -16.54 -13.11
N GLN A 45 -9.47 -16.43 -12.36
CA GLN A 45 -9.50 -15.92 -11.00
C GLN A 45 -8.57 -16.76 -10.14
N ARG A 46 -8.81 -18.09 -10.10
CA ARG A 46 -8.00 -19.05 -9.33
C ARG A 46 -6.52 -18.97 -9.68
N THR A 47 -6.19 -18.83 -10.95
CA THR A 47 -4.81 -18.75 -11.42
C THR A 47 -4.11 -17.48 -10.92
N LEU A 48 -4.77 -16.32 -11.01
CA LEU A 48 -4.24 -15.04 -10.52
C LEU A 48 -4.03 -15.07 -9.00
N ASN A 49 -5.01 -15.64 -8.33
CA ASN A 49 -5.07 -15.88 -6.91
C ASN A 49 -3.92 -16.77 -6.43
N ASP A 50 -3.71 -17.92 -7.05
CA ASP A 50 -2.59 -18.83 -6.74
C ASP A 50 -1.23 -18.15 -6.95
N PHE A 51 -1.11 -17.26 -7.94
CA PHE A 51 0.12 -16.48 -8.13
C PHE A 51 0.44 -15.59 -6.91
N PHE A 52 -0.56 -14.96 -6.28
CA PHE A 52 -0.35 -14.11 -5.10
C PHE A 52 -0.31 -14.87 -3.78
N GLU A 53 -0.75 -16.13 -3.75
CA GLU A 53 -0.70 -17.00 -2.56
C GLU A 53 0.74 -17.44 -2.23
N VAL A 54 1.58 -17.61 -3.25
CA VAL A 54 2.95 -18.12 -3.08
C VAL A 54 4.02 -17.15 -3.58
N ALA A 55 5.23 -17.31 -3.06
CA ALA A 55 6.39 -16.64 -3.61
C ALA A 55 6.68 -17.14 -5.05
N PRO A 56 7.12 -16.27 -5.97
CA PRO A 56 7.48 -14.87 -5.76
C PRO A 56 6.31 -13.88 -5.90
N GLY A 57 5.13 -14.33 -6.34
CA GLY A 57 4.04 -13.43 -6.70
C GLY A 57 3.48 -12.64 -5.52
N SER A 58 3.41 -13.24 -4.33
CA SER A 58 3.04 -12.56 -3.08
C SER A 58 3.90 -11.31 -2.79
N TYR A 59 5.17 -11.30 -3.22
CA TYR A 59 6.09 -10.19 -3.00
C TYR A 59 6.00 -9.08 -4.06
N SER A 60 5.40 -9.36 -5.22
CA SER A 60 5.52 -8.51 -6.41
C SER A 60 5.04 -7.06 -6.18
N VAL A 61 3.87 -6.88 -5.57
CA VAL A 61 3.29 -5.56 -5.29
C VAL A 61 4.16 -4.76 -4.32
N ALA A 62 4.55 -5.39 -3.20
CA ALA A 62 5.37 -4.76 -2.17
C ALA A 62 6.76 -4.37 -2.72
N VAL A 63 7.40 -5.26 -3.49
CA VAL A 63 8.70 -5.00 -4.12
C VAL A 63 8.63 -3.81 -5.07
N VAL A 64 7.64 -3.75 -5.97
CA VAL A 64 7.49 -2.66 -6.93
C VAL A 64 7.28 -1.32 -6.21
N LEU A 65 6.41 -1.29 -5.19
CA LEU A 65 6.14 -0.07 -4.43
C LEU A 65 7.37 0.38 -3.63
N ILE A 66 8.02 -0.53 -2.91
CA ILE A 66 9.24 -0.21 -2.14
C ILE A 66 10.35 0.27 -3.07
N ALA A 67 10.60 -0.40 -4.20
CA ALA A 67 11.59 0.03 -5.18
C ALA A 67 11.31 1.45 -5.69
N GLY A 68 10.05 1.77 -6.01
CA GLY A 68 9.64 3.13 -6.37
C GLY A 68 9.97 4.16 -5.29
N THR A 69 9.70 3.83 -4.02
CA THR A 69 9.97 4.74 -2.90
C THR A 69 11.46 4.90 -2.59
N VAL A 70 12.24 3.83 -2.75
CA VAL A 70 13.71 3.87 -2.61
C VAL A 70 14.31 4.80 -3.66
N LEU A 71 13.84 4.73 -4.91
CA LEU A 71 14.29 5.62 -5.99
C LEU A 71 13.95 7.09 -5.70
N LEU A 72 12.75 7.38 -5.21
CA LEU A 72 12.33 8.74 -4.83
C LEU A 72 13.14 9.25 -3.62
N ALA A 73 13.33 8.42 -2.61
CA ALA A 73 14.11 8.74 -1.43
C ALA A 73 15.58 8.98 -1.74
N TYR A 74 16.19 8.18 -2.62
CA TYR A 74 17.55 8.38 -3.08
C TYR A 74 17.73 9.77 -3.69
N ARG A 75 16.80 10.20 -4.56
CA ARG A 75 16.82 11.55 -5.15
C ARG A 75 16.67 12.64 -4.09
N ALA A 76 15.74 12.46 -3.13
CA ALA A 76 15.53 13.40 -2.05
C ALA A 76 16.79 13.55 -1.16
N LEU A 77 17.38 12.43 -0.74
CA LEU A 77 18.55 12.37 0.14
C LEU A 77 19.82 12.91 -0.52
N ARG A 78 19.93 12.84 -1.84
CA ARG A 78 21.04 13.46 -2.59
C ARG A 78 21.00 14.99 -2.50
N ASN A 79 19.80 15.58 -2.50
CA ASN A 79 19.60 17.02 -2.47
C ASN A 79 19.51 17.58 -1.04
N ASP A 80 18.90 16.81 -0.13
CA ASP A 80 18.78 17.14 1.29
C ASP A 80 19.06 15.92 2.16
N PRO A 81 20.24 15.85 2.81
CA PRO A 81 20.59 14.78 3.73
C PRO A 81 19.64 14.62 4.94
N GLU A 82 18.87 15.65 5.31
CA GLU A 82 17.88 15.57 6.39
C GLU A 82 16.52 15.03 5.93
N ALA A 83 16.31 14.80 4.63
CA ALA A 83 15.05 14.30 4.08
C ALA A 83 14.65 12.92 4.62
N GLY A 84 15.60 12.12 5.11
CA GLY A 84 15.35 10.77 5.62
C GLY A 84 14.29 10.74 6.72
N LEU A 85 14.38 11.66 7.70
CA LEU A 85 13.40 11.72 8.79
C LEU A 85 12.01 12.13 8.28
N ARG A 86 11.93 13.07 7.33
CA ARG A 86 10.66 13.53 6.75
C ARG A 86 9.97 12.41 5.96
N LEU A 87 10.74 11.64 5.21
CA LEU A 87 10.25 10.47 4.48
C LEU A 87 9.83 9.34 5.42
N ALA A 88 10.57 9.10 6.52
CA ALA A 88 10.18 8.13 7.53
C ALA A 88 8.83 8.49 8.17
N VAL A 89 8.64 9.75 8.56
CA VAL A 89 7.34 10.24 9.07
C VAL A 89 6.24 10.07 8.04
N LEU A 90 6.51 10.39 6.76
CA LEU A 90 5.53 10.20 5.68
C LEU A 90 5.16 8.72 5.49
N ASN A 91 6.10 7.79 5.65
CA ASN A 91 5.82 6.35 5.61
C ASN A 91 4.93 5.92 6.78
N LEU A 92 5.17 6.44 8.00
CA LEU A 92 4.31 6.16 9.16
C LEU A 92 2.89 6.69 8.97
N VAL A 93 2.75 7.91 8.42
CA VAL A 93 1.43 8.49 8.09
C VAL A 93 0.74 7.64 7.01
N PHE A 94 1.48 7.21 5.98
CA PHE A 94 0.95 6.30 4.97
C PHE A 94 0.45 4.99 5.58
N LEU A 95 1.23 4.36 6.47
CA LEU A 95 0.83 3.13 7.16
C LEU A 95 -0.48 3.32 7.93
N LEU A 96 -0.60 4.42 8.68
CA LEU A 96 -1.82 4.75 9.42
C LEU A 96 -3.01 4.91 8.47
N VAL A 97 -2.86 5.71 7.41
CA VAL A 97 -3.91 5.94 6.41
C VAL A 97 -4.28 4.64 5.71
N LEU A 98 -3.31 3.81 5.35
CA LEU A 98 -3.52 2.53 4.69
C LEU A 98 -4.36 1.59 5.57
N VAL A 99 -3.98 1.42 6.83
CA VAL A 99 -4.69 0.56 7.80
C VAL A 99 -6.12 1.06 8.02
N VAL A 100 -6.29 2.35 8.34
CA VAL A 100 -7.62 2.94 8.57
C VAL A 100 -8.49 2.78 7.33
N THR A 101 -7.97 3.15 6.15
CA THR A 101 -8.71 3.07 4.89
C THR A 101 -9.11 1.64 4.56
N PHE A 102 -8.20 0.67 4.75
CA PHE A 102 -8.48 -0.74 4.51
C PHE A 102 -9.60 -1.26 5.42
N PHE A 103 -9.50 -1.04 6.73
CA PHE A 103 -10.51 -1.50 7.66
C PHE A 103 -11.87 -0.82 7.43
N THR A 104 -11.89 0.48 7.16
CA THR A 104 -13.13 1.18 6.82
C THR A 104 -13.74 0.64 5.52
N ALA A 105 -12.92 0.44 4.49
CA ALA A 105 -13.37 -0.14 3.22
C ALA A 105 -13.92 -1.55 3.40
N ALA A 106 -13.23 -2.40 4.16
CA ALA A 106 -13.66 -3.76 4.45
C ALA A 106 -14.96 -3.78 5.27
N LEU A 107 -15.09 -2.92 6.28
CA LEU A 107 -16.29 -2.81 7.10
C LEU A 107 -17.50 -2.38 6.26
N ILE A 108 -17.35 -1.34 5.44
CA ILE A 108 -18.41 -0.86 4.52
C ILE A 108 -18.78 -1.96 3.52
N ASN A 109 -17.77 -2.59 2.92
CA ASN A 109 -17.98 -3.65 1.95
C ASN A 109 -18.78 -4.82 2.56
N ASN A 110 -18.36 -5.29 3.73
CA ASN A 110 -18.88 -6.53 4.32
C ASN A 110 -20.16 -6.36 5.16
N ASN A 111 -20.51 -5.13 5.56
CA ASN A 111 -21.71 -4.88 6.39
C ASN A 111 -22.77 -4.04 5.69
N ILE A 112 -22.40 -3.21 4.71
CA ILE A 112 -23.32 -2.25 4.09
C ILE A 112 -23.61 -2.65 2.65
N LEU A 113 -22.58 -2.78 1.81
CA LEU A 113 -22.77 -3.05 0.39
C LEU A 113 -23.07 -4.52 0.11
N PHE A 114 -22.33 -5.40 0.76
CA PHE A 114 -22.41 -6.84 0.58
C PHE A 114 -22.44 -7.53 1.95
N PRO A 115 -23.54 -7.36 2.70
CA PRO A 115 -23.69 -8.03 4.00
C PRO A 115 -23.56 -9.53 3.82
N TYR A 116 -22.75 -10.16 4.68
CA TYR A 116 -22.66 -11.62 4.72
C TYR A 116 -24.04 -12.20 5.07
N PRO A 117 -24.53 -13.20 4.31
CA PRO A 117 -25.74 -13.89 4.70
C PRO A 117 -25.50 -14.58 6.06
N PRO A 118 -26.53 -14.70 6.90
CA PRO A 118 -26.41 -15.34 8.22
C PRO A 118 -26.06 -16.83 8.16
N VAL A 119 -26.11 -17.45 6.97
CA VAL A 119 -25.77 -18.85 6.76
C VAL A 119 -24.29 -18.96 6.40
N LEU A 120 -23.50 -19.55 7.30
CA LEU A 120 -22.03 -19.67 7.19
C LEU A 120 -21.54 -20.52 6.00
N TYR A 121 -22.42 -21.27 5.34
CA TYR A 121 -22.05 -22.23 4.30
C TYR A 121 -23.08 -22.22 3.16
N ASP A 122 -22.84 -21.38 2.16
CA ASP A 122 -23.50 -21.49 0.86
C ASP A 122 -22.42 -21.82 -0.19
N PRO A 123 -22.34 -23.08 -0.67
CA PRO A 123 -21.38 -23.48 -1.70
C PRO A 123 -21.65 -22.79 -3.04
N THR A 124 -22.81 -22.17 -3.21
CA THR A 124 -23.18 -21.36 -4.37
C THR A 124 -23.00 -19.86 -4.13
N TYR A 125 -22.39 -19.44 -3.02
CA TYR A 125 -22.20 -18.02 -2.70
C TYR A 125 -21.39 -17.32 -3.79
N ARG A 126 -22.10 -16.62 -4.67
CA ARG A 126 -21.55 -15.80 -5.77
C ARG A 126 -20.98 -14.48 -5.26
N GLY A 127 -20.43 -14.41 -4.04
CA GLY A 127 -19.89 -13.17 -3.48
C GLY A 127 -18.40 -12.94 -3.71
N PHE A 128 -17.69 -13.93 -4.24
CA PHE A 128 -16.23 -13.89 -4.46
C PHE A 128 -15.74 -12.63 -5.22
N HIS A 129 -16.56 -12.11 -6.15
CA HIS A 129 -16.24 -10.95 -6.99
C HIS A 129 -16.59 -9.59 -6.36
N ARG A 130 -17.12 -9.57 -5.13
CA ARG A 130 -17.73 -8.36 -4.55
C ARG A 130 -16.78 -7.53 -3.69
N SER A 131 -15.55 -7.99 -3.42
CA SER A 131 -14.57 -7.25 -2.60
C SER A 131 -13.57 -6.41 -3.42
N ILE A 132 -14.05 -5.65 -4.41
CA ILE A 132 -13.18 -4.75 -5.21
C ILE A 132 -12.83 -3.48 -4.40
N LEU A 133 -13.68 -3.10 -3.44
CA LEU A 133 -13.59 -1.83 -2.73
C LEU A 133 -12.33 -1.72 -1.84
N PRO A 134 -11.98 -2.70 -0.98
CA PRO A 134 -10.75 -2.64 -0.19
C PRO A 134 -9.49 -2.58 -1.06
N GLY A 135 -9.44 -3.37 -2.13
CA GLY A 135 -8.31 -3.35 -3.05
C GLY A 135 -8.17 -2.02 -3.79
N THR A 136 -9.28 -1.47 -4.28
CA THR A 136 -9.29 -0.14 -4.93
C THR A 136 -8.85 0.96 -3.97
N ALA A 137 -9.35 0.93 -2.73
CA ALA A 137 -8.99 1.90 -1.71
C ALA A 137 -7.48 1.84 -1.39
N ILE A 138 -6.91 0.64 -1.22
CA ILE A 138 -5.46 0.46 -1.05
C ILE A 138 -4.69 1.01 -2.24
N MET A 139 -5.10 0.70 -3.48
CA MET A 139 -4.42 1.22 -4.67
C MET A 139 -4.40 2.75 -4.73
N LEU A 140 -5.51 3.40 -4.38
CA LEU A 140 -5.61 4.85 -4.32
C LEU A 140 -4.70 5.46 -3.24
N VAL A 141 -4.64 4.83 -2.05
CA VAL A 141 -3.75 5.26 -0.96
C VAL A 141 -2.29 5.12 -1.38
N CYS A 142 -1.91 3.99 -1.98
CA CYS A 142 -0.55 3.77 -2.50
C CYS A 142 -0.18 4.79 -3.59
N ALA A 143 -1.07 5.05 -4.55
CA ALA A 143 -0.85 6.05 -5.59
C ALA A 143 -0.68 7.46 -5.00
N GLY A 144 -1.58 7.86 -4.08
CA GLY A 144 -1.51 9.14 -3.37
C GLY A 144 -0.20 9.30 -2.59
N TRP A 145 0.25 8.25 -1.91
CA TRP A 145 1.51 8.22 -1.19
C TRP A 145 2.72 8.43 -2.11
N LEU A 146 2.79 7.74 -3.25
CA LEU A 146 3.87 7.95 -4.23
C LEU A 146 3.87 9.37 -4.80
N ILE A 147 2.70 9.93 -5.07
CA ILE A 147 2.56 11.32 -5.53
C ILE A 147 3.09 12.29 -4.48
N ILE A 148 2.73 12.10 -3.20
CA ILE A 148 3.19 12.95 -2.10
C ILE A 148 4.70 12.80 -1.91
N GLN A 149 5.24 11.58 -1.91
CA GLN A 149 6.68 11.35 -1.84
C GLN A 149 7.43 12.05 -2.98
N ARG A 150 6.90 11.98 -4.21
CA ARG A 150 7.50 12.67 -5.36
C ARG A 150 7.56 14.18 -5.16
N ARG A 151 6.52 14.79 -4.57
CA ARG A 151 6.50 16.23 -4.24
C ARG A 151 7.52 16.59 -3.17
N VAL A 152 7.69 15.73 -2.15
CA VAL A 152 8.70 15.92 -1.10
C VAL A 152 10.12 15.76 -1.66
N ALA A 153 10.33 14.84 -2.60
CA ALA A 153 11.63 14.59 -3.24
C ALA A 153 12.06 15.70 -4.21
N HIS A 154 11.10 16.45 -4.76
CA HIS A 154 11.33 17.58 -5.64
C HIS A 154 10.68 18.85 -5.07
N PRO A 155 11.26 19.46 -4.02
CA PRO A 155 10.79 20.76 -3.57
C PRO A 155 10.93 21.71 -4.76
N THR A 156 9.80 22.23 -5.26
CA THR A 156 9.80 23.29 -6.26
C THR A 156 10.70 24.39 -5.72
N HIS A 157 11.87 24.58 -6.34
CA HIS A 157 12.71 25.72 -6.05
C HIS A 157 11.87 26.95 -6.33
N THR A 158 11.26 27.53 -5.29
CA THR A 158 10.60 28.83 -5.40
C THR A 158 11.72 29.78 -5.79
N PRO A 159 11.76 30.24 -7.05
CA PRO A 159 12.88 31.04 -7.50
C PRO A 159 12.84 32.32 -6.66
N ASN A 160 13.93 32.59 -5.95
CA ASN A 160 14.07 33.68 -4.99
C ASN A 160 14.16 35.03 -5.74
N ARG A 161 13.18 35.33 -6.61
CA ARG A 161 13.14 36.47 -7.53
C ARG A 161 12.90 37.81 -6.83
N LEU A 162 12.68 37.83 -5.51
CA LEU A 162 12.38 39.05 -4.76
C LEU A 162 13.58 39.65 -4.01
N ARG A 163 14.79 39.10 -4.14
CA ARG A 163 16.00 39.64 -3.47
C ARG A 163 16.97 40.42 -4.37
N GLN A 164 16.58 40.76 -5.61
CA GLN A 164 17.40 41.58 -6.53
C GLN A 164 16.80 42.96 -6.86
N LYS A 165 15.81 43.44 -6.09
CA LYS A 165 15.35 44.83 -6.18
C LYS A 165 15.51 45.48 -4.81
N GLY A 166 16.65 46.14 -4.61
CA GLY A 166 17.00 46.88 -3.39
C GLY A 166 18.48 47.22 -3.41
#